data_AF-A0A0F9MEK7-F1
#
_entry.id   AF-A0A0F9MEK7-F1
#
_cell.length_a   1.000
_cell.length_b   1.000
_cell.length_c   1.000
_cell.angle_alpha   90.00
_cell.angle_beta   90.00
_cell.angle_gamma   90.00
#
_symmetry.space_group_name_H-M   'P 1'
#
loop_
_entity.id
_entity.type
_entity.pdbx_description
1 polymer ?
#
loop_
_entity_poly.entity_id
_entity_poly.type
_entity_poly.pdbx_seq_one_letter_code
_entity_poly.pdbx_strand_id
1 'polypeptide(L)' 'MKDLWICGTYVSGDFPVVAWEFNGVFSTKELAVARCQTWKDFVARYELDVAAPVKTVPMPDAFYPLEGPEEGEEGVD' A
#
# COMPACT_ATOMS: atom_id res chain seq x y z
N MET A 1 21.91 -4.74 2.86
CA MET A 1 20.79 -4.00 3.47
C MET A 1 19.67 -4.98 3.75
N LYS A 2 18.95 -4.83 4.87
CA LYS A 2 17.75 -5.64 5.14
C LYS A 2 16.55 -4.87 4.60
N ASP A 3 15.91 -5.41 3.58
CA ASP A 3 14.67 -4.84 3.05
C ASP A 3 13.51 -5.15 4.00
N LEU A 4 12.67 -4.16 4.27
CA LEU A 4 11.39 -4.35 4.91
C LEU A 4 10.27 -4.16 3.90
N TRP A 5 9.16 -4.84 4.15
CA TRP A 5 7.98 -4.80 3.30
C TRP A 5 6.79 -4.33 4.14
N ILE A 6 6.14 -3.27 3.69
CA ILE A 6 4.98 -2.70 4.34
C ILE A 6 3.74 -3.31 3.71
N CYS A 7 2.75 -3.67 4.53
CA CYS A 7 1.36 -3.79 4.09
C CYS A 7 0.56 -2.64 4.69
N GLY A 8 -0.23 -1.95 3.87
CA GLY A 8 -1.16 -0.94 4.33
C GLY A 8 -2.46 -0.98 3.54
N THR A 9 -3.45 -0.20 3.96
CA THR A 9 -4.75 -0.07 3.29
C THR A 9 -4.97 1.36 2.85
N TYR A 10 -5.45 1.54 1.63
CA TYR A 10 -6.00 2.80 1.16
C TYR A 10 -7.34 3.09 1.84
N VAL A 11 -7.40 4.18 2.60
CA VAL A 11 -8.60 4.52 3.38
C VAL A 11 -9.45 5.56 2.63
N SER A 12 -8.88 6.72 2.31
CA SER A 12 -9.58 7.80 1.62
C SER A 12 -8.63 8.91 1.16
N GLY A 13 -9.11 9.81 0.32
CA GLY A 13 -8.40 11.02 -0.09
C GLY A 13 -8.51 11.29 -1.58
N ASP A 14 -8.52 12.57 -1.95
CA ASP A 14 -8.34 12.98 -3.34
C ASP A 14 -6.88 13.33 -3.56
N PHE A 15 -6.35 13.02 -4.73
CA PHE A 15 -4.99 13.41 -5.09
C PHE A 15 -4.82 14.94 -4.91
N PRO A 16 -3.76 15.42 -4.24
CA PRO A 16 -2.54 14.71 -3.86
C PRO A 16 -2.52 14.16 -2.43
N VAL A 17 -3.60 14.32 -1.66
CA VAL A 17 -3.66 13.93 -0.25
C VAL A 17 -4.39 12.59 -0.13
N VAL A 18 -3.61 11.52 -0.24
CA VAL A 18 -4.09 10.15 -0.02
C VAL A 18 -3.73 9.73 1.40
N ALA A 19 -4.70 9.22 2.15
CA ALA A 19 -4.50 8.63 3.46
C ALA A 19 -4.36 7.11 3.38
N TRP A 20 -3.31 6.60 4.00
CA TRP A 20 -3.01 5.18 4.15
C TRP A 20 -2.97 4.80 5.62
N GLU A 21 -3.47 3.62 5.93
CA GLU A 21 -3.30 2.97 7.24
C GLU A 21 -2.25 1.86 7.13
N PHE A 22 -1.30 1.81 8.06
CA PHE A 22 -0.28 0.75 8.08
C PHE A 22 -0.79 -0.47 8.85
N ASN A 23 -0.89 -1.60 8.15
CA ASN A 23 -1.35 -2.87 8.73
C ASN A 23 -0.21 -3.71 9.30
N GLY A 24 1.02 -3.48 8.85
CA GLY A 24 2.20 -4.17 9.37
C GLY A 24 3.46 -3.99 8.54
N VAL A 25 4.58 -4.41 9.12
CA VAL A 25 5.91 -4.41 8.51
C VAL A 25 6.49 -5.83 8.60
N PHE A 26 7.01 -6.32 7.47
CA PHE A 26 7.38 -7.71 7.25
C PHE A 26 8.79 -7.83 6.71
N SER A 27 9.43 -8.96 6.99
CA SER A 27 10.79 -9.25 6.52
C SER A 27 10.86 -9.73 5.07
N THR A 28 9.73 -10.15 4.46
CA THR A 28 9.67 -10.57 3.07
C THR A 28 8.41 -10.05 2.36
N LYS A 29 8.47 -9.96 1.03
CA LYS A 29 7.35 -9.54 0.18
C LYS A 29 6.17 -10.47 0.32
N GLU A 30 6.42 -11.78 0.38
CA GLU A 30 5.39 -12.82 0.42
C GLU A 30 4.57 -12.71 1.71
N LEU A 31 5.21 -12.41 2.85
CA LEU A 31 4.51 -12.20 4.11
C LEU A 31 3.64 -10.94 4.10
N ALA A 32 4.12 -9.86 3.48
CA ALA A 32 3.33 -8.64 3.31
C ALA A 32 2.12 -8.87 2.39
N VAL A 33 2.31 -9.56 1.27
CA VAL A 33 1.22 -9.94 0.34
C VAL A 33 0.21 -10.86 1.03
N ALA A 34 0.67 -11.86 1.79
CA ALA A 34 -0.22 -12.76 2.53
C ALA A 34 -1.05 -12.06 3.62
N ARG A 35 -0.64 -10.86 4.05
CA ARG A 35 -1.42 -10.04 5.00
C ARG A 35 -2.56 -9.27 4.33
N CYS A 36 -2.50 -9.05 3.02
CA CYS A 36 -3.51 -8.30 2.28
C CYS A 36 -4.85 -9.08 2.27
N GLN A 37 -5.93 -8.38 2.55
CA GLN A 37 -7.29 -8.90 2.69
C GLN A 37 -8.25 -8.28 1.66
N THR A 38 -7.96 -7.07 1.17
CA THR A 38 -8.83 -6.35 0.23
C THR A 38 -8.04 -5.77 -0.93
N TRP A 39 -8.73 -5.47 -2.03
CA TRP A 39 -8.17 -4.79 -3.19
C TRP A 39 -7.62 -3.38 -2.90
N LYS A 40 -8.02 -2.78 -1.76
CA LYS A 40 -7.49 -1.50 -1.28
C LYS A 40 -6.15 -1.66 -0.55
N ASP A 41 -5.72 -2.87 -0.28
CA ASP A 41 -4.46 -3.11 0.39
C ASP A 41 -3.30 -2.98 -0.58
N PHE A 42 -2.23 -2.32 -0.16
CA PHE A 42 -1.01 -2.17 -0.93
C PHE A 42 0.16 -2.81 -0.21
N VAL A 43 1.17 -3.16 -1.00
CA VAL A 43 2.48 -3.59 -0.53
C VAL A 43 3.54 -2.64 -1.09
N ALA A 44 4.46 -2.21 -0.24
CA ALA A 44 5.57 -1.36 -0.64
C ALA A 44 6.89 -1.83 -0.01
N ARG A 45 7.99 -1.66 -0.74
CA ARG A 45 9.34 -1.89 -0.20
C ARG A 45 9.78 -0.67 0.59
N TYR A 46 10.44 -0.91 1.72
CA TYR A 46 10.99 0.15 2.56
C TYR A 46 12.43 -0.15 2.96
N GLU A 47 13.30 0.82 2.71
CA GLU A 47 14.71 0.76 3.07
C GLU A 47 14.94 1.56 4.37
N LEU A 48 15.47 0.90 5.41
CA LEU A 48 15.66 1.52 6.73
C LEU A 48 16.79 2.55 6.78
N ASP A 49 17.82 2.38 5.96
CA ASP A 49 19.04 3.19 5.99
C ASP A 49 18.96 4.41 5.06
N VAL A 50 17.75 4.79 4.64
CA VAL A 50 17.50 5.93 3.76
C VAL A 50 16.98 7.11 4.58
N ALA A 51 17.51 8.30 4.30
CA ALA A 51 17.05 9.52 4.95
C ALA A 51 15.55 9.75 4.68
N ALA A 52 14.81 10.10 5.72
CA ALA A 52 13.41 10.47 5.58
C ALA A 52 13.27 11.65 4.59
N PRO A 53 12.29 11.61 3.67
CA PRO A 53 12.13 12.65 2.68
C PRO A 53 11.72 13.97 3.36
N VAL A 54 12.24 15.09 2.85
CA VAL A 54 11.95 16.45 3.38
C VAL A 54 10.51 16.89 3.06
N LYS A 55 9.87 16.24 2.10
CA LYS A 55 8.48 16.49 1.67
C LYS A 55 7.73 15.17 1.56
N THR A 56 6.41 15.23 1.57
CA THR A 56 5.58 14.08 1.19
C THR A 56 5.92 13.64 -0.22
N VAL A 57 6.28 12.38 -0.38
CA VAL A 57 6.56 11.73 -1.67
C VAL A 57 5.69 10.48 -1.82
N PRO A 58 5.37 10.06 -3.05
CA PRO A 58 4.76 8.76 -3.28
C PRO A 58 5.62 7.65 -2.67
N MET A 59 4.97 6.63 -2.13
CA MET A 59 5.69 5.49 -1.58
C MET A 59 6.34 4.68 -2.71
N PRO A 60 7.68 4.48 -2.71
CA PRO A 60 8.36 3.77 -3.78
C PRO A 60 7.87 2.33 -3.92
N ASP A 61 7.78 1.85 -5.16
CA ASP A 61 7.43 0.47 -5.50
C ASP A 61 6.11 -0.04 -4.89
N ALA A 62 5.19 0.86 -4.52
CA ALA A 62 3.89 0.49 -3.99
C ALA A 62 3.01 -0.15 -5.08
N PHE A 63 2.39 -1.28 -4.78
CA PHE A 63 1.46 -1.98 -5.68
C PHE A 63 0.32 -2.62 -4.90
N TYR A 64 -0.81 -2.88 -5.56
CA TYR A 64 -2.00 -3.50 -4.98
C TYR A 64 -2.06 -4.97 -5.46
N PRO A 65 -1.84 -5.97 -4.58
CA PRO A 65 -1.73 -7.38 -5.01
C PRO A 65 -3.08 -8.07 -5.29
N LEU A 66 -4.20 -7.48 -4.86
CA LEU A 66 -5.53 -8.08 -4.98
C LEU A 66 -6.36 -7.34 -6.04
N GLU A 67 -7.09 -8.08 -6.86
CA GLU A 67 -7.92 -7.52 -7.93
C GLU A 67 -9.08 -6.69 -7.36
N GLY A 68 -9.26 -5.49 -7.91
CA GLY A 68 -10.39 -4.63 -7.60
C GLY A 68 -11.68 -5.13 -8.22
N PRO A 69 -12.84 -4.59 -7.78
CA PRO A 69 -14.09 -4.81 -8.48
C PRO A 69 -13.95 -4.35 -9.94
N GLU A 70 -14.58 -5.06 -10.87
CA GLU A 70 -14.69 -4.61 -12.26
C GLU A 70 -15.45 -3.26 -12.26
N GLU A 71 -14.91 -2.24 -12.92
CA GLU A 71 -15.61 -0.96 -13.10
C GLU A 71 -16.91 -1.21 -13.88
N GLY A 72 -18.06 -1.25 -13.18
CA GLY A 72 -19.34 -1.46 -13.86
C GLY A 72 -20.57 -1.81 -13.01
N GLU A 73 -20.42 -2.25 -11.76
CA GLU A 73 -21.57 -2.52 -10.88
C GLU A 73 -21.83 -1.37 -9.88
N GLU A 74 -21.85 -0.12 -10.35
CA GLU A 74 -22.68 0.88 -9.68
C GLU A 74 -24.12 0.60 -10.06
N GLY A 75 -24.78 -0.21 -9.22
CA GLY A 75 -26.22 -0.43 -9.27
C GLY A 75 -26.94 0.91 -9.28
N VAL A 76 -27.52 1.23 -10.43
CA VAL A 76 -28.56 2.25 -10.55
C VAL A 76 -29.80 1.68 -9.89
N ASP A 77 -30.06 2.07 -8.63
CA ASP A 77 -31.39 1.97 -8.02
C ASP A 77 -32.28 3.14 -8.51
#